data_AF-A0AAI8YDE7-F1
#
_entry.id   AF-A0AAI8YDE7-F1
#
_cell.length_a   1.000
_cell.length_b   1.000
_cell.length_c   1.000
_cell.angle_alpha   90.00
_cell.angle_beta   90.00
_cell.angle_gamma   90.00
#
_symmetry.space_group_name_H-M   'P 1'
#
loop_
_entity.id
_entity.type
_entity.pdbx_description
1 polymer ?
#
loop_
_entity_poly.entity_id
_entity_poly.type
_entity_poly.pdbx_seq_one_letter_code
_entity_poly.pdbx_strand_id
1 'polypeptide(L)'
;MSLDQILFLPPEQQEAILNGPALAPPEGAIPQFDNPPNNNTAASAALTICLILSILAAMIQFCSRVFIVKAVRLEDLLAFAGFGLYVGYLYMNYWLLNSYGFFVH
;
A
#
# COMPACT_ATOMS: atom_id res chain seq x y z
N MET A 1 21.37 -24.63 2.39
CA MET A 1 21.32 -25.38 1.11
C MET A 1 20.67 -24.44 0.09
N SER A 2 21.28 -24.21 -1.08
CA SER A 2 20.65 -23.37 -2.11
C SER A 2 19.45 -24.10 -2.72
N LEU A 3 18.41 -23.37 -3.10
CA LEU A 3 17.17 -23.90 -3.68
C LEU A 3 17.45 -24.74 -4.95
N ASP A 4 18.49 -24.37 -5.70
CA ASP A 4 18.94 -25.05 -6.93
C ASP A 4 19.41 -26.49 -6.70
N GLN A 5 19.85 -26.80 -5.48
CA GLN A 5 20.41 -28.09 -5.12
C GLN A 5 19.33 -29.15 -4.82
N ILE A 6 18.10 -28.69 -4.54
CA ILE A 6 16.95 -29.55 -4.23
C ILE A 6 16.43 -30.25 -5.49
N LEU A 7 16.56 -29.60 -6.66
CA LEU A 7 16.12 -30.12 -7.97
C LEU A 7 16.85 -31.40 -8.42
N PHE A 8 18.01 -31.70 -7.81
CA PHE A 8 18.81 -32.89 -8.13
C PHE A 8 18.57 -34.06 -7.18
N LEU A 9 17.67 -33.93 -6.20
CA LEU A 9 17.34 -34.99 -5.26
C LEU A 9 16.24 -35.92 -5.82
N PRO A 10 16.17 -37.19 -5.36
CA PRO A 10 15.04 -38.04 -5.64
C PRO A 10 13.73 -37.40 -5.12
N PRO A 11 12.59 -37.60 -5.83
CA PRO A 11 11.35 -36.87 -5.59
C PRO A 11 10.82 -37.01 -4.17
N GLU A 12 10.97 -38.18 -3.55
CA GLU A 12 10.55 -38.40 -2.15
C GLU A 12 11.33 -37.51 -1.15
N GLN A 13 12.62 -37.27 -1.39
CA GLN A 13 13.42 -36.39 -0.53
C GLN A 13 13.10 -34.91 -0.77
N GLN A 14 12.77 -34.54 -2.00
CA GLN A 14 12.33 -33.20 -2.34
C GLN A 14 11.00 -32.87 -1.64
N GLU A 15 10.03 -33.80 -1.65
CA GLU A 15 8.77 -33.63 -0.94
C GLU A 15 8.96 -33.57 0.57
N ALA A 16 9.86 -34.36 1.15
CA ALA A 16 10.14 -34.31 2.58
C ALA A 16 10.76 -32.96 3.02
N ILE A 17 11.56 -32.33 2.16
CA ILE A 17 12.18 -31.03 2.42
C ILE A 17 11.16 -29.90 2.21
N LEU A 18 10.36 -29.95 1.14
CA LEU A 18 9.37 -28.91 0.82
C LEU A 18 8.16 -28.93 1.76
N ASN A 19 7.75 -30.10 2.24
CA ASN A 19 6.70 -30.25 3.24
C ASN A 19 7.21 -30.16 4.69
N GLY A 20 8.50 -29.90 4.87
CA GLY A 20 9.10 -29.70 6.18
C GLY A 20 8.65 -28.37 6.81
N PRO A 21 8.71 -28.26 8.15
CA PRO A 21 8.46 -26.98 8.83
C PRO A 21 9.45 -25.92 8.31
N ALA A 22 8.98 -24.67 8.23
CA ALA A 22 9.81 -23.56 7.79
C ALA A 22 11.14 -23.55 8.57
N LEU A 23 12.24 -23.22 7.87
CA LEU A 23 13.58 -23.19 8.47
C LEU A 23 13.60 -22.41 9.78
N ALA A 24 14.36 -22.92 10.75
CA ALA A 24 14.60 -22.20 11.99
C ALA A 24 15.17 -20.80 11.68
N PRO A 25 14.69 -19.75 12.36
CA PRO A 25 15.19 -18.41 12.15
C PRO A 25 16.72 -18.39 12.38
N PRO A 26 17.46 -17.56 11.64
CA PRO A 26 18.91 -17.47 11.78
C PRO A 26 19.31 -17.14 13.22
N GLU A 27 20.40 -17.74 13.71
CA GLU A 27 20.89 -17.52 15.07
C GLU A 27 21.05 -16.03 15.37
N GLY A 28 20.40 -15.55 16.43
CA GLY A 28 20.44 -14.16 16.87
C GLY A 28 19.41 -13.22 16.23
N ALA A 29 18.64 -13.66 15.23
CA ALA A 29 17.51 -12.89 14.72
C ALA A 29 16.28 -13.14 15.59
N ILE A 30 15.96 -12.18 16.46
CA ILE A 30 14.70 -12.16 17.20
C ILE A 30 13.62 -11.72 16.20
N PRO A 31 12.61 -12.54 15.89
CA PRO A 31 11.52 -12.13 15.02
C PRO A 31 10.78 -10.92 15.63
N GLN A 32 10.90 -9.76 14.97
CA GLN A 32 10.26 -8.53 15.41
C GLN A 32 8.85 -8.45 14.81
N PHE A 33 7.89 -9.11 15.46
CA PHE A 33 6.49 -9.10 15.01
C PHE A 33 5.71 -7.88 15.51
N ASP A 34 6.15 -7.25 16.61
CA ASP A 34 5.43 -6.12 17.23
C ASP A 34 5.58 -4.80 16.47
N ASN A 35 6.78 -4.54 15.92
CA ASN A 35 7.05 -3.35 15.11
C ASN A 35 8.09 -3.67 14.04
N PRO A 36 7.71 -4.41 12.97
CA PRO A 36 8.63 -4.68 11.87
C PRO A 36 9.10 -3.33 11.30
N PRO A 37 10.38 -3.20 10.90
CA PRO A 37 10.92 -1.98 10.33
C PRO A 37 10.28 -1.72 8.96
N ASN A 38 9.06 -1.22 8.94
CA ASN A 38 8.41 -0.74 7.76
C ASN A 38 8.67 0.77 7.65
N ASN A 39 8.94 1.27 6.46
CA ASN A 39 9.08 2.71 6.24
C ASN A 39 7.68 3.37 6.20
N ASN A 40 6.80 3.04 7.16
CA ASN A 40 5.42 3.54 7.17
C ASN A 40 5.35 5.06 7.27
N THR A 41 6.33 5.69 7.93
CA THR A 41 6.44 7.16 7.98
C THR A 41 6.63 7.78 6.60
N ALA A 42 7.40 7.14 5.72
CA ALA A 42 7.58 7.61 4.36
C ALA A 42 6.29 7.43 3.53
N ALA A 43 5.63 6.28 3.68
CA ALA A 43 4.37 6.00 3.01
C ALA A 43 3.25 6.96 3.47
N SER A 44 3.11 7.19 4.78
CA SER A 44 2.11 8.14 5.31
C SER A 44 2.39 9.58 4.87
N ALA A 45 3.66 9.99 4.84
CA ALA A 45 4.04 11.32 4.34
C ALA A 45 3.66 11.49 2.87
N ALA A 46 3.97 10.51 2.02
CA ALA A 46 3.64 10.55 0.59
C ALA A 46 2.11 10.62 0.35
N LEU A 47 1.34 9.78 1.04
CA LEU A 47 -0.13 9.79 0.96
C LEU A 47 -0.71 11.13 1.41
N THR A 48 -0.16 11.73 2.48
CA THR A 48 -0.63 13.01 3.02
C THR A 48 -0.35 14.15 2.04
N ILE A 49 0.84 14.19 1.43
CA ILE A 49 1.18 15.21 0.43
C ILE A 49 0.26 15.10 -0.78
N CYS A 50 0.02 13.87 -1.26
CA CYS A 50 -0.87 13.63 -2.39
C CYS A 50 -2.30 14.11 -2.08
N LEU A 51 -2.82 13.80 -0.89
CA LEU A 51 -4.12 14.28 -0.43
C LEU A 51 -4.20 15.81 -0.40
N ILE A 52 -3.19 16.50 0.15
CA ILE A 52 -3.16 17.97 0.21
C ILE A 52 -3.22 18.58 -1.19
N LEU A 53 -2.39 18.07 -2.12
CA LEU A 53 -2.38 18.55 -3.50
C LEU A 53 -3.73 18.34 -4.19
N SER A 54 -4.35 17.18 -3.98
CA SER A 54 -5.68 16.89 -4.52
C SER A 54 -6.77 17.79 -3.93
N ILE A 55 -6.73 18.07 -2.61
CA ILE A 55 -7.66 19.01 -1.97
C ILE A 55 -7.50 20.42 -2.56
N LEU A 56 -6.27 20.90 -2.70
CA LEU A 56 -6.00 22.22 -3.28
C LEU A 56 -6.53 22.31 -4.72
N ALA A 57 -6.27 21.30 -5.54
CA ALA A 57 -6.78 21.23 -6.91
C ALA A 57 -8.32 21.22 -6.92
N ALA A 58 -8.96 20.40 -6.08
CA ALA A 58 -10.42 20.33 -5.97
C ALA A 58 -11.03 21.65 -5.51
N MET A 59 -10.41 22.35 -4.56
CA MET A 59 -10.85 23.68 -4.11
C MET A 59 -10.73 24.73 -5.20
N ILE A 60 -9.61 24.78 -5.93
CA ILE A 60 -9.44 25.72 -7.05
C ILE A 60 -10.52 25.48 -8.10
N GLN A 61 -10.77 24.21 -8.43
CA GLN A 61 -11.77 23.82 -9.41
C GLN A 61 -13.19 24.19 -8.95
N PHE A 62 -13.53 23.91 -7.69
CA PHE A 62 -14.81 24.31 -7.09
C PHE A 62 -15.00 25.83 -7.11
N CYS A 63 -14.00 26.58 -6.65
CA CYS A 63 -14.06 28.05 -6.61
C CYS A 63 -14.20 28.63 -8.02
N SER A 64 -13.45 28.11 -9.00
CA SER A 64 -13.55 28.55 -10.40
C SER A 64 -14.95 28.31 -10.97
N ARG A 65 -15.53 27.12 -10.75
CA ARG A 65 -16.86 26.80 -11.29
C ARG A 65 -17.98 27.57 -10.62
N VAL A 66 -17.95 27.71 -9.29
CA VAL A 66 -19.02 28.37 -8.54
C VAL A 66 -18.94 29.89 -8.67
N PHE A 67 -17.76 30.50 -8.55
CA PHE A 67 -17.64 31.96 -8.52
C PHE A 67 -17.37 32.58 -9.89
N ILE A 68 -16.58 31.93 -10.77
CA ILE A 68 -16.19 32.50 -12.07
C ILE A 68 -17.20 32.08 -13.15
N VAL A 69 -17.36 30.77 -13.36
CA VAL A 69 -18.20 30.24 -14.45
C VAL A 69 -19.69 30.30 -14.11
N LYS A 70 -20.04 30.15 -12.82
CA LYS A 70 -21.42 30.10 -12.30
C LYS A 70 -22.31 29.05 -13.00
N ALA A 71 -21.69 28.02 -13.57
CA ALA A 71 -22.39 26.91 -14.22
C ALA A 71 -21.72 25.60 -13.80
N VAL A 72 -22.54 24.65 -13.38
CA VAL A 72 -22.11 23.30 -13.02
C VAL A 72 -22.38 22.39 -14.22
N ARG A 73 -21.34 21.81 -14.79
CA ARG A 73 -21.46 20.84 -15.89
C ARG A 73 -21.37 19.42 -15.35
N LEU A 74 -21.83 18.47 -16.15
CA LEU A 74 -21.75 17.04 -15.81
C LEU A 74 -20.29 16.58 -15.60
N GLU A 75 -19.35 17.19 -16.32
CA GLU A 75 -17.90 17.02 -16.14
C GLU A 75 -17.43 17.39 -14.72
N ASP A 76 -17.99 18.45 -14.13
CA ASP A 76 -17.62 18.88 -12.78
C ASP A 76 -18.15 17.91 -11.74
N LEU A 77 -19.38 17.42 -11.92
CA LEU A 77 -19.95 16.38 -11.06
C LEU A 77 -19.11 15.10 -11.09
N LEU A 78 -18.65 14.71 -12.29
CA LEU A 78 -17.78 13.55 -12.47
C LEU A 78 -16.40 13.76 -11.82
N ALA A 79 -15.86 14.98 -11.87
CA ALA A 79 -14.63 15.34 -11.18
C ALA A 79 -14.77 15.25 -9.65
N PHE A 80 -15.87 15.74 -9.08
CA PHE A 80 -16.15 15.60 -7.64
C PHE A 80 -16.36 14.14 -7.23
N ALA A 81 -17.07 13.36 -8.04
CA ALA A 81 -17.23 11.93 -7.80
C ALA A 81 -15.88 11.19 -7.83
N GLY A 82 -15.03 11.50 -8.80
CA GLY A 82 -13.67 10.97 -8.90
C GLY A 82 -12.80 11.34 -7.70
N PHE A 83 -12.89 12.59 -7.23
CA PHE A 83 -12.20 13.02 -6.01
C PHE A 83 -12.71 12.26 -4.78
N GLY A 84 -14.01 12.04 -4.64
CA GLY A 84 -14.58 11.23 -3.56
C GLY A 84 -14.07 9.79 -3.57
N LEU A 85 -14.00 9.16 -4.74
CA LEU A 85 -13.42 7.83 -4.91
C LEU A 85 -11.93 7.79 -4.54
N TYR A 86 -11.18 8.83 -4.93
CA TYR A 86 -9.76 8.96 -4.59
C TYR A 86 -9.54 9.08 -3.07
N VAL A 87 -10.37 9.84 -2.36
CA VAL A 87 -10.32 9.92 -0.89
C VAL A 87 -10.62 8.56 -0.26
N GLY A 88 -11.62 7.83 -0.78
CA GLY A 88 -11.92 6.48 -0.34
C GLY A 88 -10.74 5.52 -0.56
N TYR A 89 -10.09 5.59 -1.71
CA TYR A 89 -8.87 4.85 -2.01
C TYR A 89 -7.75 5.17 -1.00
N LEU A 90 -7.50 6.45 -0.72
CA LEU A 90 -6.49 6.85 0.27
C LEU A 90 -6.81 6.31 1.67
N TYR A 91 -8.07 6.36 2.09
CA TYR A 91 -8.48 5.77 3.36
C TYR A 91 -8.14 4.27 3.45
N MET A 92 -8.40 3.52 2.38
CA MET A 92 -8.02 2.10 2.33
C MET A 92 -6.50 1.90 2.41
N ASN A 93 -5.71 2.78 1.80
CA ASN A 93 -4.25 2.76 1.90
C ASN A 93 -3.77 3.05 3.33
N TYR A 94 -4.38 4.01 4.03
CA TYR A 94 -4.07 4.26 5.44
C TYR A 94 -4.47 3.09 6.35
N TRP A 95 -5.60 2.45 6.06
CA TRP A 95 -6.02 1.25 6.78
C TRP A 95 -5.05 0.08 6.57
N LEU A 96 -4.59 -0.14 5.33
CA LEU A 96 -3.58 -1.14 4.99
C LEU A 96 -2.24 -0.83 5.68
N LEU A 97 -1.82 0.44 5.66
CA LEU A 97 -0.60 0.92 6.32
C LEU A 97 -0.60 0.59 7.83
N ASN A 98 -1.72 0.84 8.50
CA ASN A 98 -1.86 0.59 9.93
C ASN A 98 -1.99 -0.91 10.28
N SER A 99 -2.56 -1.71 9.37
CA SER A 99 -2.84 -3.13 9.64
C SER A 99 -1.68 -4.05 9.28
N TYR A 100 -0.96 -3.76 8.20
CA TYR A 100 0.08 -4.65 7.65
C TYR A 100 1.39 -3.92 7.34
N GLY A 101 1.35 -2.64 6.96
CA GLY A 101 2.51 -1.86 6.53
C GLY A 101 2.90 -2.12 5.07
N PHE A 102 3.35 -1.09 4.35
CA PHE A 102 3.60 -1.18 2.90
C PHE A 102 4.90 -1.90 2.51
N PHE A 103 5.87 -1.93 3.41
CA PHE A 103 7.24 -2.39 3.14
C PHE A 103 7.56 -3.72 3.83
N VAL A 104 6.53 -4.47 4.22
CA VAL A 104 6.71 -5.83 4.75
C VAL A 104 6.71 -6.78 3.55
N HIS A 105 7.86 -7.39 3.26
CA HIS A 105 8.09 -8.34 2.17
C HIS A 105 8.34 -9.74 2.73
#